data_AF-A0A2T7MF34-F1
#
_entry.id   AF-A0A2T7MF34-F1
#
_cell.length_a   1.000
_cell.length_b   1.000
_cell.length_c   1.000
_cell.angle_alpha   90.00
_cell.angle_beta   90.00
_cell.angle_gamma   90.00
#
_symmetry.space_group_name_H-M   'P 1'
#
loop_
_entity.id
_entity.type
_entity.pdbx_description
1 polymer ?
#
loop_
_entity_poly.entity_id
_entity_poly.type
_entity_poly.pdbx_seq_one_letter_code
_entity_poly.pdbx_strand_id
1 'polypeptide(L)'
;MCDQFLGAENVRKAVDAVGDGDVNATARNSPDRLAAALTLEAEKWSSGDLLYRPYSACRIDIPAESDGAYVIEAKVKWSALTVDSMREPKYAKSWRRVNDQVFVEQEAGQPIVTLLVACGIPGAASEQESELPLQMTLMDPGLGVGQRSSLLSTFARTLVDELACTGDPVVPAQLLR
;
A
#
# COMPACT_ATOMS: atom_id res chain seq x y z
N MET A 1 -5.71 6.64 -14.69
CA MET A 1 -5.73 5.29 -14.08
C MET A 1 -5.08 5.24 -12.69
N CYS A 2 -3.94 5.89 -12.45
CA CYS A 2 -3.39 6.06 -11.09
C CYS A 2 -4.35 6.72 -10.09
N ASP A 3 -5.18 7.64 -10.58
CA ASP A 3 -6.30 8.28 -9.89
C ASP A 3 -7.32 7.28 -9.32
N GLN A 4 -7.51 6.12 -9.95
CA GLN A 4 -8.41 5.08 -9.44
C GLN A 4 -7.84 4.40 -8.18
N PHE A 5 -6.52 4.25 -8.09
CA PHE A 5 -5.87 3.73 -6.89
C PHE A 5 -5.70 4.80 -5.81
N LEU A 6 -5.16 5.95 -6.21
CA LEU A 6 -4.61 6.94 -5.28
C LEU A 6 -5.56 8.12 -5.03
N GLY A 7 -6.65 8.23 -5.79
CA GLY A 7 -7.58 9.36 -5.79
C GLY A 7 -7.09 10.52 -6.66
N ALA A 8 -7.94 11.01 -7.57
CA ALA A 8 -7.58 12.07 -8.52
C ALA A 8 -7.03 13.34 -7.85
N GLU A 9 -7.66 13.79 -6.77
CA GLU A 9 -7.22 14.98 -6.04
C GLU A 9 -5.85 14.78 -5.36
N ASN A 10 -5.61 13.60 -4.79
CA ASN A 10 -4.34 13.30 -4.15
C ASN A 10 -3.21 13.21 -5.17
N VAL A 11 -3.46 12.58 -6.33
CA VAL A 11 -2.48 12.51 -7.44
C VAL A 11 -2.11 13.92 -7.88
N ARG A 12 -3.10 14.78 -8.11
CA ARG A 12 -2.86 16.18 -8.49
C ARG A 12 -2.02 16.92 -7.45
N LYS A 13 -2.40 16.87 -6.16
CA LYS A 13 -1.63 17.50 -5.08
C LYS A 13 -0.21 16.97 -4.95
N ALA A 14 0.00 15.68 -5.23
CA ALA A 14 1.31 15.06 -5.17
C ALA A 14 2.21 15.53 -6.32
N VAL A 15 1.65 15.67 -7.52
CA VAL A 15 2.31 16.26 -8.68
C VAL A 15 2.67 17.73 -8.40
N ASP A 16 1.68 18.54 -8.03
CA ASP A 16 1.86 19.98 -7.73
C ASP A 16 2.93 20.22 -6.63
N ALA A 17 3.11 19.26 -5.71
CA ALA A 17 4.08 19.38 -4.62
C ALA A 17 5.53 19.15 -5.05
N VAL A 18 5.78 18.46 -6.16
CA VAL A 18 7.14 18.07 -6.59
C VAL A 18 7.56 18.66 -7.94
N GLY A 19 6.62 19.20 -8.75
CA GLY A 19 6.96 20.01 -9.92
C GLY A 19 5.77 20.31 -10.84
N ASP A 20 5.95 21.33 -11.70
CA ASP A 20 4.94 21.78 -12.69
C ASP A 20 5.13 21.16 -14.09
N GLY A 21 5.97 20.13 -14.22
CA GLY A 21 6.32 19.51 -15.51
C GLY A 21 5.27 18.52 -16.03
N ASP A 22 5.35 18.17 -17.32
CA ASP A 22 4.52 17.13 -17.92
C ASP A 22 4.76 15.78 -17.22
N VAL A 23 3.75 15.30 -16.50
CA VAL A 23 3.83 14.08 -15.69
C VAL A 23 3.40 12.86 -16.50
N ASN A 24 4.17 11.78 -16.37
CA ASN A 24 3.78 10.49 -16.91
C ASN A 24 3.26 9.58 -15.78
N ALA A 25 1.94 9.41 -15.71
CA ALA A 25 1.29 8.52 -14.75
C ALA A 25 0.90 7.20 -15.43
N THR A 26 1.48 6.10 -14.96
CA THR A 26 1.25 4.76 -15.50
C THR A 26 0.66 3.83 -14.44
N ALA A 27 -0.34 3.04 -14.83
CA ALA A 27 -0.85 1.93 -14.03
C ALA A 27 -1.00 0.73 -14.95
N ARG A 28 -0.61 -0.46 -14.50
CA ARG A 28 -0.63 -1.66 -15.35
C ARG A 28 -2.00 -2.35 -15.37
N ASN A 29 -2.76 -2.18 -14.30
CA ASN A 29 -4.07 -2.76 -14.09
C ASN A 29 -5.02 -1.70 -13.54
N SER A 30 -6.32 -1.92 -13.67
CA SER A 30 -7.33 -1.25 -12.85
C SER A 30 -7.40 -1.90 -11.46
N PRO A 31 -7.99 -1.24 -10.44
CA PRO A 31 -8.10 -1.78 -9.09
C PRO A 31 -8.75 -3.16 -9.02
N ASP A 32 -9.89 -3.36 -9.69
CA ASP A 32 -10.62 -4.62 -9.77
C ASP A 32 -9.76 -5.77 -10.31
N ARG A 33 -8.98 -5.52 -11.37
CA ARG A 33 -8.10 -6.54 -11.97
C ARG A 33 -6.93 -6.90 -11.06
N LEU A 34 -6.38 -5.92 -10.34
CA LEU A 34 -5.33 -6.16 -9.37
C LEU A 34 -5.87 -6.94 -8.16
N ALA A 35 -7.05 -6.56 -7.67
CA ALA A 35 -7.74 -7.27 -6.59
C ALA A 35 -8.05 -8.73 -6.98
N ALA A 36 -8.51 -8.98 -8.20
CA ALA A 36 -8.72 -10.34 -8.70
C ALA A 36 -7.43 -11.18 -8.71
N ALA A 37 -6.29 -10.59 -9.10
CA ALA A 37 -5.00 -11.29 -9.06
C ALA A 37 -4.57 -11.63 -7.62
N LEU A 38 -4.72 -10.68 -6.69
CA LEU A 38 -4.42 -10.89 -5.27
C LEU A 38 -5.35 -11.92 -4.63
N THR A 39 -6.63 -11.91 -4.98
CA THR A 39 -7.63 -12.90 -4.55
C THR A 39 -7.21 -14.31 -4.93
N LEU A 40 -6.86 -14.52 -6.21
CA LEU A 40 -6.38 -15.82 -6.69
C LEU A 40 -5.10 -16.29 -6.01
N GLU A 41 -4.24 -15.37 -5.58
CA GLU A 41 -3.04 -15.72 -4.79
C GLU A 41 -3.42 -16.16 -3.38
N ALA A 42 -4.33 -15.45 -2.71
CA ALA A 42 -4.78 -15.78 -1.35
C ALA A 42 -5.60 -17.08 -1.31
N GLU A 43 -6.44 -17.36 -2.30
CA GLU A 43 -7.21 -18.62 -2.40
C GLU A 43 -6.31 -19.84 -2.57
N LYS A 44 -5.15 -19.68 -3.20
CA LYS A 44 -4.18 -20.76 -3.43
C LYS A 44 -3.15 -20.89 -2.31
N TRP A 45 -3.10 -19.90 -1.43
CA TRP A 45 -2.15 -19.88 -0.34
C TRP A 45 -2.46 -20.95 0.69
N SER A 46 -1.42 -21.56 1.23
CA SER A 46 -1.46 -22.44 2.39
C SER A 46 -0.39 -22.03 3.40
N SER A 47 -0.59 -22.38 4.67
CA SER A 47 0.35 -22.02 5.72
C SER A 47 1.76 -22.52 5.41
N GLY A 48 2.73 -21.60 5.49
CA GLY A 48 4.13 -21.84 5.11
C GLY A 48 4.49 -21.47 3.66
N ASP A 49 3.51 -21.14 2.80
CA ASP A 49 3.79 -20.66 1.44
C ASP A 49 4.41 -19.25 1.47
N LEU A 50 5.47 -19.07 0.66
CA LEU A 50 6.22 -17.81 0.56
C LEU A 50 5.79 -16.93 -0.62
N LEU A 51 4.53 -17.00 -1.04
CA LEU A 51 4.04 -16.24 -2.20
C LEU A 51 3.86 -14.76 -1.85
N TYR A 52 4.90 -13.96 -2.11
CA TYR A 52 4.96 -12.53 -1.77
C TYR A 52 5.25 -11.64 -2.97
N ARG A 53 4.67 -11.96 -4.13
CA ARG A 53 4.98 -11.26 -5.38
C ARG A 53 4.49 -9.80 -5.30
N PRO A 54 5.39 -8.81 -5.44
CA PRO A 54 4.97 -7.41 -5.49
C PRO A 54 4.36 -7.06 -6.85
N TYR A 55 3.22 -6.38 -6.78
CA TYR A 55 2.55 -5.75 -7.90
C TYR A 55 2.76 -4.24 -7.84
N SER A 56 3.20 -3.64 -8.94
CA SER A 56 3.19 -2.18 -9.11
C SER A 56 1.78 -1.77 -9.54
N ALA A 57 1.06 -1.09 -8.66
CA ALA A 57 -0.31 -0.64 -8.89
C ALA A 57 -0.31 0.65 -9.71
N CYS A 58 0.50 1.62 -9.28
CA CYS A 58 0.64 2.90 -9.93
C CYS A 58 2.08 3.39 -9.82
N ARG A 59 2.59 3.98 -10.90
CA ARG A 59 3.87 4.67 -10.96
C ARG A 59 3.68 6.03 -11.65
N ILE A 60 4.13 7.09 -11.01
CA ILE A 60 4.10 8.44 -11.52
C ILE A 60 5.54 8.92 -11.64
N ASP A 61 5.97 9.17 -12.86
CA ASP A 61 7.28 9.72 -13.19
C ASP A 61 7.14 11.23 -13.46
N ILE A 62 7.85 12.03 -12.68
CA ILE A 62 7.81 13.50 -12.73
C ILE A 62 9.22 13.99 -13.07
N PRO A 63 9.43 14.62 -14.23
CA PRO A 63 10.74 15.15 -14.60
C PRO A 63 11.30 16.11 -13.56
N ALA A 64 12.57 15.98 -13.21
CA ALA A 64 13.28 16.95 -12.38
C ALA A 64 14.06 17.94 -13.25
N GLU A 65 14.39 19.13 -12.72
CA GLU A 65 15.23 20.10 -13.44
C GLU A 65 16.68 19.60 -13.63
N SER A 66 17.15 18.71 -12.76
CA SER A 66 18.39 17.94 -12.94
C SER A 66 18.15 16.65 -13.74
N ASP A 67 19.22 16.01 -14.22
CA ASP A 67 19.20 14.79 -15.06
C ASP A 67 18.63 13.53 -14.33
N GLY A 68 17.35 13.58 -13.96
CA GLY A 68 16.64 12.60 -13.15
C GLY A 68 15.13 12.82 -13.13
N ALA A 69 14.42 11.96 -12.39
CA ALA A 69 12.98 12.04 -12.23
C ALA A 69 12.58 11.75 -10.77
N TYR A 70 11.61 12.50 -10.27
CA TYR A 70 10.89 12.16 -9.05
C TYR A 70 9.92 11.03 -9.38
N VAL A 71 10.01 9.93 -8.64
CA VAL A 71 9.17 8.75 -8.85
C VAL A 71 8.29 8.56 -7.63
N ILE A 72 6.98 8.59 -7.84
CA ILE A 72 6.01 8.14 -6.85
C ILE A 72 5.53 6.77 -7.29
N GLU A 73 5.72 5.74 -6.47
CA GLU A 73 5.32 4.37 -6.81
C GLU A 73 4.53 3.73 -5.67
N ALA A 74 3.34 3.23 -6.00
CA ALA A 74 2.49 2.46 -5.10
C ALA A 74 2.56 0.97 -5.47
N LYS A 75 2.92 0.14 -4.50
CA LYS A 75 3.02 -1.32 -4.64
C LYS A 75 2.15 -2.03 -3.62
N VAL A 76 1.70 -3.23 -3.99
CA VAL A 76 0.99 -4.14 -3.09
C VAL A 76 1.50 -5.55 -3.24
N LYS A 77 1.48 -6.30 -2.14
CA LYS A 77 1.68 -7.75 -2.09
C LYS A 77 1.01 -8.31 -0.85
N TRP A 78 0.86 -9.62 -0.81
CA TRP A 78 0.71 -10.36 0.44
C TRP A 78 2.03 -10.30 1.25
N SER A 79 1.93 -10.05 2.56
CA SER A 79 3.11 -9.89 3.42
C SER A 79 3.69 -11.22 3.89
N ALA A 80 5.02 -11.25 4.05
CA ALA A 80 5.70 -12.32 4.78
C ALA A 80 5.64 -12.13 6.30
N LEU A 81 5.21 -10.94 6.76
CA LEU A 81 4.99 -10.65 8.16
C LEU A 81 3.54 -10.98 8.49
N THR A 82 3.32 -11.60 9.65
CA THR A 82 1.98 -11.88 10.15
C THR A 82 1.48 -10.72 11.03
N VAL A 83 0.17 -10.67 11.31
CA VAL A 83 -0.38 -9.71 12.28
C VAL A 83 0.24 -9.93 13.67
N ASP A 84 0.48 -11.18 14.05
CA ASP A 84 1.13 -11.52 15.31
C ASP A 84 2.61 -11.13 15.35
N SER A 85 3.29 -11.11 14.21
CA SER A 85 4.67 -10.61 14.12
C SER A 85 4.75 -9.17 14.65
N MET A 86 3.71 -8.36 14.47
CA MET A 86 3.69 -6.98 14.95
C MET A 86 3.71 -6.87 16.49
N ARG A 87 3.44 -7.96 17.20
CA ARG A 87 3.55 -8.04 18.67
C ARG A 87 4.96 -8.39 19.13
N GLU A 88 5.83 -8.88 18.23
CA GLU A 88 7.20 -9.22 18.59
C GLU A 88 8.06 -7.97 18.82
N PRO A 89 8.90 -7.94 19.87
CA PRO A 89 9.72 -6.76 20.20
C PRO A 89 10.63 -6.27 19.07
N LYS A 90 11.02 -7.17 18.14
CA LYS A 90 11.90 -6.84 17.01
C LYS A 90 11.19 -5.99 15.96
N TYR A 91 9.88 -6.17 15.76
CA TYR A 91 9.07 -5.41 14.80
C TYR A 91 8.33 -4.23 15.46
N ALA A 92 8.01 -4.34 16.74
CA ALA A 92 7.32 -3.28 17.49
C ALA A 92 8.08 -1.94 17.57
N LYS A 93 9.39 -1.93 17.25
CA LYS A 93 10.20 -0.71 17.21
C LYS A 93 10.04 0.10 15.93
N SER A 94 9.77 -0.55 14.80
CA SER A 94 9.67 0.09 13.49
C SER A 94 8.22 0.20 13.01
N TRP A 95 7.37 -0.73 13.42
CA TRP A 95 5.93 -0.72 13.11
C TRP A 95 5.14 -0.03 14.21
N ARG A 96 4.42 1.02 13.81
CA ARG A 96 3.44 1.69 14.65
C ARG A 96 2.06 1.12 14.39
N ARG A 97 1.41 0.65 15.46
CA ARG A 97 -0.01 0.28 15.42
C ARG A 97 -0.87 1.54 15.22
N VAL A 98 -1.68 1.55 14.16
CA VAL A 98 -2.67 2.61 13.90
C VAL A 98 -3.99 2.24 14.57
N ASN A 99 -4.42 0.99 14.41
CA ASN A 99 -5.53 0.35 15.13
C ASN A 99 -5.28 -1.18 15.19
N ASP A 100 -6.30 -1.98 15.44
CA ASP A 100 -6.16 -3.43 15.64
C ASP A 100 -5.79 -4.21 14.37
N GLN A 101 -6.10 -3.66 13.20
CA GLN A 101 -5.91 -4.32 11.91
C GLN A 101 -4.90 -3.61 11.01
N VAL A 102 -4.49 -2.39 11.37
CA VAL A 102 -3.64 -1.52 10.53
C VAL A 102 -2.37 -1.11 11.26
N PHE A 103 -1.24 -1.40 10.62
CA PHE A 103 0.10 -1.09 11.12
C PHE A 103 0.88 -0.34 10.06
N VAL A 104 1.65 0.66 10.47
CA VAL A 104 2.42 1.51 9.56
C VAL A 104 3.88 1.57 9.98
N GLU A 105 4.77 1.48 9.01
CA GLU A 105 6.20 1.68 9.19
C GLU A 105 6.65 2.82 8.28
N GLN A 106 7.37 3.77 8.87
CA GLN A 106 8.05 4.83 8.15
C GLN A 106 9.47 4.89 8.71
N GLU A 107 10.43 4.41 7.93
CA GLU A 107 11.83 4.48 8.31
C GLU A 107 12.34 5.92 8.12
N ALA A 108 12.97 6.47 9.15
CA ALA A 108 13.49 7.83 9.12
C ALA A 108 14.57 7.96 8.03
N GLY A 109 14.41 8.94 7.14
CA GLY A 109 15.33 9.18 6.02
C GLY A 109 15.12 8.27 4.81
N GLN A 110 14.19 7.32 4.86
CA GLN A 110 13.80 6.55 3.68
C GLN A 110 12.59 7.19 2.99
N PRO A 111 12.56 7.21 1.65
CA PRO A 111 11.44 7.69 0.86
C PRO A 111 10.33 6.62 0.77
N ILE A 112 10.14 5.82 1.82
CA ILE A 112 9.29 4.62 1.78
C ILE A 112 8.40 4.60 3.02
N VAL A 113 7.11 4.43 2.80
CA VAL A 113 6.12 4.17 3.84
C VAL A 113 5.43 2.85 3.52
N THR A 114 5.36 1.96 4.50
CA THR A 114 4.71 0.65 4.36
C THR A 114 3.53 0.55 5.31
N LEU A 115 2.42 0.01 4.80
CA LEU A 115 1.21 -0.32 5.55
C LEU A 115 1.01 -1.84 5.52
N LEU A 116 0.62 -2.40 6.67
CA LEU A 116 0.04 -3.73 6.77
C LEU A 116 -1.43 -3.59 7.18
N VAL A 117 -2.29 -4.31 6.48
CA VAL A 117 -3.73 -4.39 6.76
C VAL A 117 -4.12 -5.86 6.89
N ALA A 118 -4.70 -6.24 8.03
CA ALA A 118 -5.34 -7.55 8.19
C ALA A 118 -6.55 -7.61 7.25
N CYS A 119 -6.39 -8.32 6.12
CA CYS A 119 -7.40 -8.47 5.10
C CYS A 119 -7.53 -9.95 4.79
N GLY A 120 -8.64 -10.56 5.21
CA GLY A 120 -8.96 -11.92 4.83
C GLY A 120 -9.74 -11.93 3.51
N ILE A 121 -9.50 -12.92 2.66
CA ILE A 121 -10.16 -13.06 1.38
C ILE A 121 -11.33 -14.05 1.51
N PRO A 122 -12.55 -13.67 1.11
CA PRO A 122 -13.69 -14.60 1.12
C PRO A 122 -13.37 -15.89 0.35
N GLY A 123 -13.48 -17.04 1.01
CA GLY A 123 -13.19 -18.36 0.41
C GLY A 123 -11.73 -18.82 0.52
N ALA A 124 -10.81 -17.98 0.99
CA ALA A 124 -9.46 -18.39 1.36
C ALA A 124 -9.46 -19.16 2.71
N ALA A 125 -8.30 -19.73 3.07
CA ALA A 125 -8.12 -20.40 4.35
C ALA A 125 -8.37 -19.45 5.53
N SER A 126 -8.95 -19.96 6.63
CA SER A 126 -9.32 -19.17 7.81
C SER A 126 -8.16 -18.41 8.46
N GLU A 127 -6.96 -18.96 8.35
CA GLU A 127 -5.72 -18.46 8.92
C GLU A 127 -5.11 -17.32 8.08
N GLN A 128 -5.53 -17.17 6.83
CA GLN A 128 -4.96 -16.23 5.86
C GLN A 128 -5.01 -14.79 6.36
N GLU A 129 -6.10 -14.36 7.00
CA GLU A 129 -6.23 -12.98 7.49
C GLU A 129 -5.14 -12.60 8.50
N SER A 130 -4.77 -13.54 9.38
CA SER A 130 -3.74 -13.34 10.40
C SER A 130 -2.32 -13.62 9.91
N GLU A 131 -2.16 -14.61 9.03
CA GLU A 131 -0.84 -15.09 8.57
C GLU A 131 -0.36 -14.39 7.30
N LEU A 132 -1.27 -13.80 6.53
CA LEU A 132 -0.99 -13.22 5.23
C LEU A 132 -1.68 -11.85 5.09
N PRO A 133 -1.34 -10.86 5.92
CA PRO A 133 -1.91 -9.52 5.80
C PRO A 133 -1.48 -8.86 4.48
N LEU A 134 -2.31 -7.93 4.01
CA LEU A 134 -2.03 -7.15 2.81
C LEU A 134 -0.96 -6.10 3.12
N GLN A 135 0.14 -6.12 2.39
CA GLN A 135 1.22 -5.15 2.48
C GLN A 135 1.16 -4.17 1.32
N MET A 136 1.10 -2.88 1.65
CA MET A 136 1.14 -1.80 0.67
C MET A 136 2.31 -0.89 0.95
N THR A 137 2.99 -0.46 -0.10
CA THR A 137 4.15 0.43 0.01
C THR A 137 3.93 1.62 -0.90
N LEU A 138 4.16 2.82 -0.35
CA LEU A 138 4.31 4.04 -1.12
C LEU A 138 5.79 4.43 -1.08
N MET A 139 6.40 4.57 -2.24
CA MET A 139 7.72 5.17 -2.41
C MET A 139 7.54 6.58 -2.96
N ASP A 140 8.09 7.57 -2.26
CA ASP A 140 8.09 8.97 -2.66
C ASP A 140 9.30 9.73 -2.08
N PRO A 141 10.16 10.34 -2.90
CA PRO A 141 11.33 11.04 -2.41
C PRO A 141 11.08 12.49 -1.95
N GLY A 142 9.88 13.04 -2.19
CA GLY A 142 9.65 14.48 -2.09
C GLY A 142 8.36 14.93 -1.41
N LEU A 143 7.43 14.04 -1.05
CA LEU A 143 6.15 14.50 -0.51
C LEU A 143 6.21 14.83 0.97
N GLY A 144 5.37 15.74 1.43
CA GLY A 144 5.15 15.97 2.86
C GLY A 144 4.39 14.81 3.52
N VAL A 145 4.53 14.68 4.85
CA VAL A 145 3.89 13.60 5.65
C VAL A 145 2.38 13.52 5.42
N GLY A 146 1.70 14.68 5.31
CA GLY A 146 0.26 14.74 5.04
C GLY A 146 -0.11 14.15 3.68
N GLN A 147 0.60 14.54 2.61
CA GLN A 147 0.35 14.01 1.27
C GLN A 147 0.63 12.50 1.19
N ARG A 148 1.74 12.04 1.78
CA ARG A 148 2.05 10.59 1.86
C ARG A 148 0.94 9.82 2.55
N SER A 149 0.48 10.33 3.69
CA SER A 149 -0.60 9.72 4.46
C SER A 149 -1.88 9.63 3.65
N SER A 150 -2.26 10.70 2.93
CA SER A 150 -3.47 10.70 2.11
C SER A 150 -3.39 9.72 0.94
N LEU A 151 -2.26 9.70 0.21
CA LEU A 151 -2.06 8.76 -0.91
C LEU A 151 -2.12 7.30 -0.44
N LEU A 152 -1.38 6.96 0.61
CA LEU A 152 -1.32 5.59 1.13
C LEU A 152 -2.66 5.16 1.74
N SER A 153 -3.37 6.07 2.42
CA SER A 153 -4.69 5.79 2.98
C SER A 153 -5.72 5.53 1.89
N THR A 154 -5.77 6.38 0.85
CA THR A 154 -6.67 6.18 -0.28
C THR A 154 -6.34 4.89 -1.02
N PHE A 155 -5.06 4.61 -1.28
CA PHE A 155 -4.63 3.37 -1.91
C PHE A 155 -5.12 2.13 -1.14
N ALA A 156 -4.93 2.15 0.17
CA ALA A 156 -5.33 1.05 1.03
C ALA A 156 -6.83 0.85 1.10
N ARG A 157 -7.62 1.94 1.19
CA ARG A 157 -9.09 1.86 1.15
C ARG A 157 -9.59 1.28 -0.16
N THR A 158 -9.08 1.79 -1.28
CA THR A 158 -9.43 1.29 -2.61
C THR A 158 -9.21 -0.23 -2.70
N LEU A 159 -8.05 -0.73 -2.28
CA LEU A 159 -7.79 -2.17 -2.35
C LEU A 159 -8.58 -2.98 -1.34
N VAL A 160 -8.78 -2.49 -0.11
CA VAL A 160 -9.62 -3.17 0.88
C VAL A 160 -11.06 -3.33 0.38
N ASP A 161 -11.61 -2.27 -0.24
CA ASP A 161 -12.95 -2.27 -0.80
C ASP A 161 -13.05 -3.25 -1.98
N GLU A 162 -12.10 -3.19 -2.92
CA GLU A 162 -12.08 -4.05 -4.12
C GLU A 162 -11.84 -5.53 -3.79
N LEU A 163 -11.06 -5.83 -2.75
CA LEU A 163 -10.84 -7.20 -2.26
C LEU A 163 -12.01 -7.74 -1.44
N ALA A 164 -12.94 -6.87 -1.04
CA ALA A 164 -14.03 -7.21 -0.13
C ALA A 164 -13.52 -7.96 1.12
N CYS A 165 -12.48 -7.40 1.76
CA CYS A 165 -11.79 -8.03 2.88
C CYS A 165 -12.75 -8.49 3.97
N THR A 166 -12.64 -9.74 4.41
CA THR A 166 -13.26 -10.21 5.65
C THR A 166 -12.67 -9.46 6.84
N GLY A 167 -13.48 -9.32 7.90
CA GLY A 167 -13.11 -8.54 9.08
C GLY A 167 -13.26 -7.02 8.94
N ASP A 168 -13.64 -6.52 7.75
CA ASP A 168 -13.93 -5.11 7.45
C ASP A 168 -12.88 -4.14 8.04
N PRO A 169 -11.60 -4.25 7.62
CA PRO A 169 -10.52 -3.50 8.23
C PRO A 169 -10.69 -1.99 7.98
N VAL A 170 -10.89 -1.24 9.07
CA VAL A 170 -11.06 0.21 9.00
C VAL A 170 -9.71 0.89 8.79
N VAL A 171 -9.43 1.35 7.57
CA VAL A 171 -8.23 2.14 7.25
C VAL A 171 -8.48 3.64 7.54
N PRO A 172 -7.78 4.28 8.49
CA PRO A 172 -7.99 5.70 8.79
C PRO A 172 -7.45 6.63 7.70
N ALA A 173 -8.01 7.84 7.60
CA ALA A 173 -7.59 8.85 6.62
C ALA A 173 -6.18 9.38 6.92
N GLN A 174 -5.82 9.40 8.21
CA GLN A 174 -4.53 9.83 8.69
C GLN A 174 -3.75 8.63 9.25
N LEU A 175 -2.77 8.18 8.48
CA LEU A 175 -1.88 7.07 8.80
C LEU A 175 -0.56 7.53 9.39
N LEU A 176 -0.15 8.77 9.16
CA LEU A 176 1.10 9.33 9.67
C LEU A 176 0.81 10.55 10.55
N ARG A 177 1.65 10.77 11.57
CA ARG A 177 1.57 11.92 12.47
C ARG A 177 2.75 12.85 12.24
#